data_AF-A0A645BNM0-F1
#
_entry.id   AF-A0A645BNM0-F1
#
_cell.length_a   1.000
_cell.length_b   1.000
_cell.length_c   1.000
_cell.angle_alpha   90.00
_cell.angle_beta   90.00
_cell.angle_gamma   90.00
#
_symmetry.space_group_name_H-M   'P 1'
#
loop_
_entity.id
_entity.type
_entity.pdbx_description
1 polymer ?
#
loop_
_entity_poly.entity_id
_entity_poly.type
_entity_poly.pdbx_seq_one_letter_code
_entity_poly.pdbx_strand_id
1 'polypeptide(L)'
;MPHDATAVAFLEVADHSSVFDVPSVPGVEIVWVFREGAPYGLKLAQAVREAEIPEGRTSWFVHGVAEMVKDLRRHLFVERGVAKQDASISGYWRTGMTEDGWQSSKHEFVAGMEAEEAAALGQPESD
;
A
#
# COMPACT_ATOMS: atom_id res chain seq x y z
N MET A 1 -1.03 -5.55 20.35
CA MET A 1 -1.80 -4.33 20.01
C MET A 1 -2.59 -3.94 21.25
N PRO A 2 -2.74 -2.65 21.55
CA PRO A 2 -3.68 -2.16 22.57
C PRO A 2 -5.10 -2.71 22.33
N HIS A 3 -5.90 -2.82 23.39
CA HIS A 3 -7.26 -3.36 23.32
C HIS A 3 -8.28 -2.44 22.61
N ASP A 4 -7.93 -1.17 22.45
CA ASP A 4 -8.69 -0.10 21.81
C ASP A 4 -8.18 0.24 20.40
N ALA A 5 -7.22 -0.52 19.88
CA ALA A 5 -6.70 -0.30 18.53
C ALA A 5 -7.79 -0.56 17.48
N THR A 6 -8.01 0.41 16.60
CA THR A 6 -8.88 0.28 15.43
C THR A 6 -8.08 0.08 14.16
N ALA A 7 -8.67 -0.53 13.14
CA ALA A 7 -8.06 -0.66 11.83
C ALA A 7 -9.09 -0.61 10.71
N VAL A 8 -8.64 -0.17 9.53
CA VAL A 8 -9.37 -0.34 8.27
C VAL A 8 -8.49 -1.15 7.35
N ALA A 9 -8.98 -2.28 6.86
CA ALA A 9 -8.25 -3.17 5.97
C ALA A 9 -8.91 -3.16 4.58
N PHE A 10 -8.16 -2.67 3.60
CA PHE A 10 -8.57 -2.70 2.20
C PHE A 10 -8.06 -3.98 1.55
N LEU A 11 -8.96 -4.81 1.02
CA LEU A 11 -8.64 -6.11 0.42
C LEU A 11 -9.09 -6.14 -1.03
N GLU A 12 -8.14 -6.27 -1.97
CA GLU A 12 -8.48 -6.41 -3.39
C GLU A 12 -8.84 -7.85 -3.74
N VAL A 13 -10.00 -8.04 -4.36
CA VAL A 13 -10.43 -9.32 -4.93
C VAL A 13 -10.86 -9.14 -6.38
N ALA A 14 -10.92 -10.23 -7.14
CA ALA A 14 -11.25 -10.15 -8.57
C ALA A 14 -12.65 -9.55 -8.80
N ASP A 15 -13.64 -10.04 -8.05
CA ASP A 15 -15.05 -9.67 -8.14
C ASP A 15 -15.80 -10.12 -6.86
N HIS A 16 -17.12 -9.89 -6.83
CA HIS A 16 -18.01 -10.23 -5.71
C HIS A 16 -18.03 -11.73 -5.37
N SER A 17 -17.73 -12.63 -6.32
CA SER A 17 -17.68 -14.07 -6.07
C SER A 17 -16.39 -14.51 -5.37
N SER A 18 -15.39 -13.62 -5.30
CA SER A 18 -14.09 -13.86 -4.69
C SER A 18 -14.01 -13.36 -3.24
N VAL A 19 -15.12 -12.91 -2.67
CA VAL A 19 -15.22 -12.56 -1.24
C VAL A 19 -15.24 -13.84 -0.41
N PHE A 20 -14.60 -13.79 0.76
CA PHE A 20 -14.55 -14.90 1.70
C PHE A 20 -14.82 -14.41 3.12
N ASP A 21 -15.21 -15.33 3.99
CA ASP A 21 -15.47 -15.02 5.39
C ASP A 21 -14.18 -14.60 6.11
N VAL A 22 -14.20 -13.38 6.64
CA VAL A 22 -13.14 -12.84 7.50
C VAL A 22 -13.67 -12.79 8.93
N PRO A 23 -12.93 -13.27 9.93
CA PRO A 23 -13.35 -13.18 11.32
C PRO A 23 -13.64 -11.73 11.70
N SER A 24 -14.82 -11.48 12.28
CA SER A 24 -15.17 -10.16 12.80
C SER A 24 -14.31 -9.84 14.02
N VAL A 25 -13.53 -8.76 13.94
CA VAL A 25 -12.74 -8.24 15.05
C VAL A 25 -13.30 -6.87 15.42
N PRO A 26 -13.72 -6.63 16.68
CA PRO A 26 -14.19 -5.31 17.11
C PRO A 26 -13.17 -4.21 16.78
N GLY A 27 -13.66 -3.10 16.20
CA GLY A 27 -12.81 -1.97 15.80
C GLY A 27 -12.06 -2.17 14.47
N VAL A 28 -12.24 -3.30 13.79
CA VAL A 28 -11.68 -3.55 12.45
C VAL A 28 -12.76 -3.50 11.39
N GLU A 29 -12.61 -2.60 10.42
CA GLU A 29 -13.44 -2.52 9.22
C GLU A 29 -12.72 -3.21 8.05
N ILE A 30 -13.44 -4.05 7.31
CA ILE A 30 -12.95 -4.65 6.06
C ILE A 30 -13.63 -3.95 4.89
N VAL A 31 -12.82 -3.33 4.03
CA VAL A 31 -13.26 -2.71 2.78
C VAL A 31 -12.84 -3.59 1.62
N TRP A 32 -13.82 -4.22 0.97
CA TRP A 32 -13.58 -5.03 -0.23
C TRP A 32 -13.44 -4.13 -1.46
N VAL A 33 -12.33 -4.28 -2.17
CA VAL A 33 -12.04 -3.56 -3.40
C VAL A 33 -12.14 -4.54 -4.57
N PHE A 34 -13.15 -4.37 -5.42
CA PHE A 34 -13.37 -5.25 -6.56
C PHE A 34 -12.57 -4.78 -7.78
N ARG A 35 -11.61 -5.60 -8.20
CA ARG A 35 -10.74 -5.30 -9.35
C ARG A 35 -11.53 -5.21 -10.65
N GLU A 36 -12.46 -6.13 -10.89
CA GLU A 36 -13.34 -6.18 -12.08
C GLU A 36 -12.58 -6.04 -13.40
N GLY A 37 -11.47 -6.76 -13.53
CA GLY A 37 -10.63 -6.75 -14.74
C GLY A 37 -9.66 -5.57 -14.87
N ALA A 38 -9.66 -4.62 -13.93
CA ALA A 38 -8.61 -3.59 -13.86
C ALA A 38 -7.23 -4.20 -13.61
N PRO A 39 -6.12 -3.48 -13.88
CA PRO A 39 -4.80 -3.89 -13.45
C PRO A 39 -4.75 -4.13 -11.93
N TYR A 40 -3.95 -5.12 -11.52
CA TYR A 40 -3.76 -5.45 -10.11
C TYR A 40 -3.30 -4.24 -9.30
N GLY A 41 -3.91 -4.05 -8.13
CA GLY A 41 -3.55 -3.02 -7.18
C GLY A 41 -3.92 -1.58 -7.57
N LEU A 42 -4.44 -1.34 -8.79
CA LEU A 42 -4.83 0.00 -9.23
C LEU A 42 -5.99 0.55 -8.39
N LYS A 43 -7.09 -0.21 -8.32
CA LYS A 43 -8.27 0.19 -7.55
C LYS A 43 -7.98 0.18 -6.05
N LEU A 44 -7.13 -0.72 -5.58
CA LEU A 44 -6.71 -0.77 -4.18
C LEU A 44 -5.92 0.49 -3.78
N ALA A 45 -4.96 0.91 -4.61
CA ALA A 45 -4.23 2.15 -4.37
C ALA A 45 -5.16 3.36 -4.34
N GLN A 46 -6.12 3.45 -5.27
CA GLN A 46 -7.13 4.51 -5.29
C GLN A 46 -7.95 4.56 -4.00
N ALA A 47 -8.49 3.42 -3.56
CA ALA A 47 -9.27 3.34 -2.32
C ALA A 47 -8.47 3.80 -1.09
N VAL A 48 -7.19 3.41 -0.99
CA VAL A 48 -6.31 3.84 0.11
C VAL A 48 -6.00 5.34 0.04
N ARG A 49 -5.82 5.90 -1.17
CA ARG A 49 -5.55 7.35 -1.35
C ARG A 49 -6.74 8.20 -0.96
N GLU A 50 -7.96 7.72 -1.25
CA GLU A 50 -9.24 8.38 -0.95
C GLU A 50 -9.68 8.20 0.51
N ALA A 51 -9.09 7.23 1.22
CA ALA A 51 -9.43 6.97 2.61
C ALA A 51 -9.08 8.16 3.52
N GLU A 52 -10.00 8.44 4.43
CA GLU A 52 -9.73 9.30 5.58
C GLU A 52 -8.82 8.55 6.56
N ILE A 53 -7.78 9.23 7.03
CA ILE A 53 -6.85 8.68 8.01
C ILE A 53 -7.21 9.28 9.36
N PRO A 54 -7.45 8.45 10.39
CA PRO A 54 -7.71 8.95 11.74
C PRO A 54 -6.59 9.87 12.22
N GLU A 55 -6.95 10.89 12.98
CA GLU A 55 -5.96 11.72 13.68
C GLU A 55 -5.15 10.86 14.66
N GLY A 56 -3.83 10.99 14.61
CA GLY A 56 -2.91 10.26 15.49
C GLY A 56 -1.96 9.33 14.74
N ARG A 57 -1.15 8.59 15.52
CA ARG A 57 -0.13 7.70 14.98
C ARG A 57 -0.79 6.45 14.39
N THR A 58 -0.71 6.30 13.07
CA THR A 58 -1.24 5.16 12.33
C THR A 58 -0.10 4.26 11.86
N SER A 59 -0.19 2.95 12.11
CA SER A 59 0.71 1.96 11.53
C SER A 59 0.17 1.43 10.20
N TRP A 60 1.03 1.32 9.21
CA TRP A 60 0.69 0.94 7.84
C TRP A 60 1.23 -0.45 7.49
N PHE A 61 0.39 -1.29 6.91
CA PHE A 61 0.78 -2.60 6.36
C PHE A 61 0.31 -2.71 4.93
N VAL A 62 1.23 -2.67 3.97
CA VAL A 62 0.93 -2.60 2.53
C VAL A 62 1.78 -3.62 1.76
N HIS A 63 1.15 -4.71 1.33
CA HIS A 63 1.83 -5.80 0.62
C HIS A 63 0.99 -6.20 -0.58
N GLY A 64 1.62 -6.32 -1.75
CA GLY A 64 0.91 -6.65 -2.99
C GLY A 64 1.77 -6.46 -4.22
N VAL A 65 1.15 -6.09 -5.33
CA VAL A 65 1.86 -5.90 -6.61
C VAL A 65 2.80 -4.69 -6.54
N ALA A 66 3.99 -4.81 -7.14
CA ALA A 66 5.06 -3.82 -7.07
C ALA A 66 4.61 -2.41 -7.50
N GLU A 67 3.79 -2.30 -8.55
CA GLU A 67 3.28 -1.03 -9.07
C GLU A 67 2.41 -0.28 -8.05
N MET A 68 1.53 -1.00 -7.35
CA MET A 68 0.73 -0.44 -6.25
C MET A 68 1.61 0.01 -5.10
N VAL A 69 2.62 -0.78 -4.76
CA VAL A 69 3.56 -0.45 -3.68
C VAL A 69 4.36 0.80 -4.02
N LYS A 70 4.76 0.99 -5.28
CA LYS A 70 5.42 2.23 -5.74
C LYS A 70 4.52 3.45 -5.53
N ASP A 71 3.27 3.38 -5.95
CA ASP A 71 2.33 4.50 -5.78
C ASP A 71 2.08 4.81 -4.29
N LEU A 72 1.77 3.78 -3.49
CA LEU A 72 1.47 3.97 -2.08
C LEU A 72 2.68 4.43 -1.25
N ARG A 73 3.91 4.07 -1.63
CA ARG A 73 5.11 4.64 -1.00
C ARG A 73 5.24 6.13 -1.24
N ARG A 74 5.02 6.58 -2.48
CA ARG A 74 4.98 8.02 -2.79
C ARG A 74 3.88 8.72 -2.01
N HIS A 75 2.69 8.14 -1.97
CA HIS A 75 1.56 8.69 -1.23
C HIS A 75 1.85 8.85 0.26
N LEU A 76 2.30 7.78 0.92
CA LEU A 76 2.48 7.77 2.37
C LEU A 76 3.69 8.60 2.79
N PHE A 77 4.85 8.39 2.17
CA PHE A 77 6.10 8.99 2.64
C PHE A 77 6.34 10.40 2.13
N VAL A 78 5.91 10.71 0.91
CA VAL A 78 6.15 12.02 0.30
C VAL A 78 4.94 12.93 0.49
N GLU A 79 3.75 12.49 0.09
CA GLU A 79 2.57 13.36 0.11
C GLU A 79 1.98 13.53 1.52
N ARG A 80 1.98 12.47 2.34
CA ARG A 80 1.42 12.49 3.70
C ARG A 80 2.45 12.58 4.82
N GLY A 81 3.75 12.54 4.49
CA GLY A 81 4.83 12.65 5.49
C GLY A 81 4.84 11.55 6.55
N VAL A 82 4.29 10.37 6.26
CA VAL A 82 4.30 9.21 7.16
C VAL A 82 5.74 8.80 7.43
N ALA A 83 6.09 8.61 8.70
CA ALA A 83 7.42 8.13 9.07
C ALA A 83 7.62 6.67 8.61
N LYS A 84 8.77 6.37 8.01
CA LYS A 84 9.07 5.01 7.50
C LYS A 84 8.97 3.93 8.57
N GLN A 85 9.31 4.24 9.82
CA GLN A 85 9.20 3.32 10.97
C GLN A 85 7.76 2.92 11.30
N ASP A 86 6.77 3.69 10.84
CA ASP A 86 5.34 3.41 11.04
C ASP A 86 4.76 2.59 9.89
N ALA A 87 5.55 2.20 8.88
CA ALA A 87 5.08 1.48 7.71
C ALA A 87 5.88 0.20 7.41
N SER A 88 5.17 -0.92 7.26
CA SER A 88 5.65 -2.13 6.60
C SER A 88 5.08 -2.16 5.18
N ILE A 89 5.90 -1.81 4.19
CA ILE A 89 5.47 -1.70 2.80
C ILE A 89 6.43 -2.42 1.86
N SER A 90 5.95 -3.43 1.15
CA SER A 90 6.79 -4.28 0.29
C SER A 90 6.06 -4.83 -0.93
N GLY A 91 6.72 -4.74 -2.09
CA GLY A 91 6.30 -5.43 -3.30
C GLY A 91 6.48 -6.94 -3.12
N TYR A 92 5.37 -7.67 -3.15
CA TYR A 92 5.35 -9.11 -2.99
C TYR A 92 5.62 -9.81 -4.33
N TRP A 93 5.03 -9.30 -5.42
CA TRP A 93 5.21 -9.82 -6.77
C TRP A 93 5.08 -8.68 -7.80
N ARG A 94 5.40 -8.94 -9.07
CA ARG A 94 5.30 -7.95 -10.16
C ARG A 94 4.66 -8.53 -11.41
N THR A 95 3.79 -7.75 -12.05
CA THR A 95 3.07 -8.21 -13.26
C THR A 95 4.06 -8.51 -14.39
N GLY A 96 3.90 -9.68 -15.03
CA GLY A 96 4.75 -10.10 -16.14
C GLY A 96 6.14 -10.64 -15.72
N MET A 97 6.41 -10.79 -14.43
CA MET A 97 7.64 -11.38 -13.92
C MET A 97 7.36 -12.70 -13.18
N THR A 98 8.25 -13.68 -13.38
CA THR A 98 8.31 -14.86 -12.52
C THR A 98 8.92 -14.50 -11.16
N GLU A 99 8.77 -15.38 -10.17
CA GLU A 99 9.37 -15.19 -8.85
C GLU A 99 10.89 -14.93 -8.94
N ASP A 100 11.63 -15.75 -9.70
CA ASP A 100 13.08 -15.58 -9.87
C ASP A 100 13.45 -14.24 -10.52
N GLY A 101 12.68 -13.82 -11.53
CA GLY A 101 12.85 -12.53 -12.19
C GLY A 101 12.54 -11.35 -11.27
N TRP A 102 11.56 -11.51 -10.38
CA TRP A 102 11.24 -10.49 -9.40
C TRP A 102 12.31 -10.41 -8.31
N GLN A 103 12.69 -11.53 -7.69
CA GLN A 103 13.69 -11.53 -6.60
C GLN A 103 15.05 -10.98 -7.06
N SER A 104 15.46 -11.28 -8.31
CA SER A 104 16.71 -10.75 -8.87
C SER A 104 16.68 -9.24 -9.14
N SER A 105 15.51 -8.66 -9.46
CA SER A 105 15.37 -7.23 -9.78
C SER A 105 14.82 -6.38 -8.62
N LYS A 106 14.33 -7.01 -7.55
CA LYS A 106 13.66 -6.36 -6.42
C LYS A 106 14.54 -5.31 -5.74
N HIS A 107 15.83 -5.60 -5.56
CA HIS A 107 16.74 -4.66 -4.89
C HIS A 107 16.92 -3.36 -5.69
N GLU A 108 17.11 -3.45 -7.01
CA GLU A 108 17.23 -2.28 -7.89
C GLU A 108 15.93 -1.48 -7.91
N PHE A 109 14.79 -2.16 -7.98
CA PHE A 109 13.47 -1.53 -7.91
C PHE A 109 13.27 -0.74 -6.61
N VAL A 110 13.60 -1.35 -5.45
CA VAL A 110 13.50 -0.69 -4.14
C VAL A 110 14.45 0.51 -4.06
N ALA A 111 15.70 0.36 -4.51
CA ALA A 111 16.68 1.44 -4.50
C ALA A 111 16.24 2.63 -5.36
N GLY A 112 15.67 2.37 -6.55
CA GLY A 112 15.13 3.42 -7.41
C GLY A 112 14.00 4.19 -6.75
N MET A 113 13.08 3.50 -6.07
CA MET A 113 12.01 4.15 -5.32
C MET A 113 12.51 4.98 -4.16
N GLU A 114 13.48 4.49 -3.39
CA GLU A 114 14.07 5.25 -2.29
C GLU A 114 14.80 6.49 -2.76
N ALA A 115 15.47 6.43 -3.92
CA ALA A 115 16.09 7.58 -4.55
C ALA A 115 15.05 8.62 -5.00
N GLU A 116 13.96 8.19 -5.64
CA GLU A 116 12.83 9.06 -6.03
C GLU A 116 12.20 9.75 -4.80
N GLU A 117 11.95 9.00 -3.72
CA GLU A 117 11.43 9.54 -2.45
C GLU A 117 12.36 10.59 -1.84
N ALA A 118 13.67 10.30 -1.76
CA ALA A 118 14.66 11.21 -1.22
C ALA A 118 14.79 12.48 -2.05
N ALA A 119 14.74 12.35 -3.38
CA ALA A 119 14.75 13.49 -4.29
C ALA A 119 13.52 14.38 -4.10
N ALA A 120 12.32 13.80 -3.96
CA ALA A 120 11.08 14.54 -3.75
C ALA A 120 11.07 15.29 -2.40
N LEU A 121 11.59 14.67 -1.34
CA LEU A 121 11.68 15.30 -0.01
C LEU A 121 12.79 16.37 0.09
N GLY A 122 13.79 16.31 -0.79
CA GLY A 122 14.93 17.24 -0.82
C GLY A 122 14.75 18.46 -1.73
N GLN A 123 13.68 18.52 -2.54
CA GLN A 123 13.35 19.70 -3.35
C GLN A 123 12.71 20.76 -2.45
N PRO A 124 13.30 21.97 -2.31
CA PRO A 124 12.60 23.06 -1.64
C PRO A 124 11.34 23.40 -2.44
N GLU A 125 10.19 23.55 -1.75
CA GLU A 125 8.96 24.07 -2.34
C GLU A 125 9.32 25.34 -3.15
N SER A 126 9.17 25.23 -4.46
CA SER A 126 9.34 26.38 -5.34
C SER A 126 8.07 27.21 -5.22
N ASP A 127 8.21 28.34 -4.52
CA ASP A 127 7.23 29.41 -4.26
C ASP A 127 6.40 29.81 -5.49
#